data_AF-A0A1U7DHB2-F1
#
_entry.id   AF-A0A1U7DHB2-F1
#
_cell.length_a   1.000
_cell.length_b   1.000
_cell.length_c   1.000
_cell.angle_alpha   90.00
_cell.angle_beta   90.00
_cell.angle_gamma   90.00
#
_symmetry.space_group_name_H-M   'P 1'
#
loop_
_entity.id
_entity.type
_entity.pdbx_description
1 polymer ?
#
loop_
_entity_poly.entity_id
_entity_poly.type
_entity_poly.pdbx_seq_one_letter_code
_entity_poly.pdbx_strand_id
1 'polypeptide(L)'
;MAGQIDRPDTSGLDVRAYPEVAKDGDGKLTIAVDSDHTIRELVGMKTIDAANGVFCSALEALGKGAEDVGGMASAMFAELEPTDAIEAMLVAQMTATHMAMTKAAGHMTHQTSLRLRESHEKAMVRLGRLFTYQMDALKKYRRKAQQVVRVERVTVNEGGQAIVGDVVKAGGR
;
A
#
# COMPACT_ATOMS: atom_id res chain seq x y z
N MET A 1 -27.03 -0.40 10.04
CA MET A 1 -26.60 0.50 11.13
C MET A 1 -25.08 0.51 11.10
N ALA A 2 -24.46 1.37 10.29
CA ALA A 2 -23.01 1.58 10.37
C ALA A 2 -22.82 2.41 11.64
N GLY A 3 -22.27 1.78 12.68
CA GLY A 3 -21.93 2.52 13.90
C GLY A 3 -20.81 3.48 13.53
N GLN A 4 -21.05 4.77 13.73
CA GLN A 4 -19.99 5.76 13.69
C GLN A 4 -18.98 5.33 14.77
N ILE A 5 -17.83 4.78 14.33
CA ILE A 5 -16.77 4.41 15.25
C ILE A 5 -16.12 5.73 15.64
N ASP A 6 -16.54 6.26 16.79
CA ASP A 6 -15.90 7.43 17.37
C ASP A 6 -14.43 7.11 17.59
N ARG A 7 -13.54 8.00 17.14
CA ARG A 7 -12.11 7.72 17.16
C ARG A 7 -11.66 7.64 18.62
N PRO A 8 -10.96 6.57 19.03
CA PRO A 8 -10.46 6.48 20.39
C PRO A 8 -9.46 7.60 20.66
N ASP A 9 -9.47 8.15 21.87
CA ASP A 9 -8.44 9.08 22.34
C ASP A 9 -7.07 8.39 22.25
N THR A 10 -6.22 8.85 21.34
CA THR A 10 -4.88 8.32 21.11
C THR A 10 -3.81 9.04 21.94
N SER A 11 -4.20 9.90 22.88
CA SER A 11 -3.25 10.60 23.75
C SER A 11 -2.41 9.61 24.56
N GLY A 12 -1.09 9.62 24.33
CA GLY A 12 -0.14 8.72 24.99
C GLY A 12 0.10 7.36 24.30
N LEU A 13 -0.52 7.10 23.14
CA LEU A 13 -0.19 5.96 22.28
C LEU A 13 0.79 6.39 21.18
N ASP A 14 1.76 5.53 20.86
CA ASP A 14 2.65 5.70 19.70
C ASP A 14 1.89 5.37 18.41
N VAL A 15 0.97 6.26 18.03
CA VAL A 15 0.15 6.15 16.81
C VAL A 15 0.80 6.99 15.72
N ARG A 16 1.03 6.39 14.56
CA ARG A 16 1.56 7.09 13.40
C ARG A 16 0.55 8.16 12.92
N ALA A 17 1.01 9.41 12.86
CA ALA A 17 0.20 10.52 12.36
C ALA A 17 -0.01 10.43 10.84
N TYR A 18 -1.18 10.87 10.36
CA TYR A 18 -1.51 10.91 8.94
C TYR A 18 -2.57 11.99 8.65
N PRO A 19 -2.63 12.54 7.42
CA PRO A 19 -3.60 13.58 7.05
C PRO A 19 -5.05 13.12 7.18
N GLU A 20 -5.90 13.98 7.72
CA GLU A 20 -7.32 13.69 7.90
C GLU A 20 -8.09 13.96 6.61
N VAL A 21 -8.98 13.02 6.26
CA VAL A 21 -9.90 13.16 5.13
C VAL A 21 -11.29 13.46 5.68
N ALA A 22 -11.78 14.66 5.42
CA ALA A 22 -13.12 15.13 5.72
C ALA A 22 -13.94 15.30 4.44
N LYS A 23 -15.25 15.48 4.58
CA LYS A 23 -16.11 15.97 3.51
C LYS A 23 -16.55 17.39 3.83
N ASP A 24 -16.58 18.26 2.84
CA ASP A 24 -17.27 19.52 2.95
C ASP A 24 -18.80 19.35 2.80
N GLY A 25 -19.55 20.42 3.08
CA GLY A 25 -21.01 20.43 3.00
C GLY A 25 -21.59 20.14 1.62
N ASP A 26 -20.78 20.19 0.57
CA ASP A 26 -21.15 19.88 -0.82
C ASP A 26 -20.80 18.43 -1.22
N GLY A 27 -20.28 17.64 -0.27
CA GLY A 27 -19.91 16.24 -0.48
C GLY A 27 -18.57 16.04 -1.19
N LYS A 28 -17.77 17.10 -1.34
CA LYS A 28 -16.41 17.02 -1.86
C LYS A 28 -15.45 16.67 -0.73
N LEU A 29 -14.47 15.81 -1.03
CA LEU A 29 -13.44 15.41 -0.07
C LEU A 29 -12.47 16.57 0.17
N THR A 30 -12.34 16.99 1.41
CA THR A 30 -11.35 17.95 1.88
C THR A 30 -10.31 17.21 2.71
N ILE A 31 -9.03 17.51 2.46
CA ILE A 31 -7.94 16.88 3.19
C ILE A 31 -7.35 17.96 4.10
N ALA A 32 -7.43 17.74 5.40
CA ALA A 32 -6.70 18.54 6.37
C ALA A 32 -5.29 17.98 6.43
N VAL A 33 -4.40 18.64 5.69
CA VAL A 33 -2.97 18.37 5.68
C VAL A 33 -2.36 19.36 6.65
N ASP A 34 -1.82 18.89 7.77
CA ASP A 34 -0.99 19.74 8.63
C ASP A 34 0.29 20.15 7.88
N SER A 35 1.04 21.11 8.41
CA SER A 35 2.31 21.53 7.81
C SER A 35 3.35 20.41 7.76
N ASP A 36 3.18 19.39 8.59
CA ASP A 36 4.19 18.37 8.89
C ASP A 36 4.03 17.12 8.00
N HIS A 37 2.89 16.93 7.35
CA HIS A 37 2.61 15.79 6.49
C HIS A 37 2.12 16.16 5.11
N THR A 38 2.99 16.69 4.23
CA THR A 38 2.55 16.97 2.85
C THR A 38 2.12 15.68 2.13
N ILE A 39 1.09 15.74 1.28
CA ILE A 39 0.63 14.59 0.46
C ILE A 39 1.80 13.97 -0.32
N ARG A 40 2.72 14.83 -0.78
CA ARG A 40 3.94 14.45 -1.49
C ARG A 40 4.85 13.55 -0.66
N GLU A 41 5.09 13.90 0.60
CA GLU A 41 5.90 13.12 1.53
C GLU A 41 5.19 11.82 1.92
N LEU A 42 3.89 11.91 2.20
CA LEU A 42 3.06 10.75 2.56
C LEU A 42 3.10 9.64 1.49
N VAL A 43 3.05 10.03 0.22
CA VAL A 43 3.07 9.09 -0.91
C VAL A 43 4.48 8.87 -1.50
N GLY A 44 5.54 9.45 -0.93
CA GLY A 44 6.92 9.24 -1.40
C GLY A 44 7.21 9.79 -2.80
N MET A 45 6.47 10.80 -3.26
CA MET A 45 6.61 11.34 -4.62
C MET A 45 7.35 12.68 -4.62
N LYS A 46 7.79 13.17 -5.79
CA LYS A 46 8.51 14.46 -5.90
C LYS A 46 7.66 15.57 -6.51
N THR A 47 6.74 15.19 -7.39
CA THR A 47 5.85 16.11 -8.12
C THR A 47 4.50 16.21 -7.42
N ILE A 48 4.01 17.43 -7.23
CA ILE A 48 2.72 17.70 -6.55
C ILE A 48 1.56 17.07 -7.32
N ASP A 49 1.51 17.24 -8.66
CA ASP A 49 0.39 16.76 -9.47
C ASP A 49 0.23 15.24 -9.41
N ALA A 50 1.34 14.51 -9.52
CA ALA A 50 1.29 13.05 -9.48
C ALA A 50 1.02 12.53 -8.05
N ALA A 51 1.54 13.20 -7.01
CA ALA A 51 1.22 12.88 -5.61
C ALA A 51 -0.28 13.03 -5.35
N ASN A 52 -0.85 14.17 -5.73
CA ASN A 52 -2.28 14.45 -5.61
C ASN A 52 -3.10 13.48 -6.45
N GLY A 53 -2.69 13.20 -7.69
CA GLY A 53 -3.38 12.27 -8.57
C GLY A 53 -3.46 10.86 -7.98
N VAL A 54 -2.34 10.32 -7.50
CA VAL A 54 -2.29 9.00 -6.86
C VAL A 54 -3.14 8.99 -5.58
N PHE A 55 -2.98 9.99 -4.72
CA PHE A 55 -3.71 10.07 -3.46
C PHE A 55 -5.23 10.18 -3.67
N CYS A 56 -5.68 11.10 -4.53
CA CYS A 56 -7.10 11.27 -4.84
C CYS A 56 -7.69 10.02 -5.50
N SER A 57 -6.98 9.41 -6.45
CA SER A 57 -7.45 8.16 -7.08
C SER A 57 -7.59 7.02 -6.08
N ALA A 58 -6.72 6.95 -5.07
CA ALA A 58 -6.81 5.97 -4.00
C ALA A 58 -8.07 6.20 -3.14
N LEU A 59 -8.38 7.45 -2.80
CA LEU A 59 -9.60 7.81 -2.08
C LEU A 59 -10.86 7.47 -2.88
N GLU A 60 -10.88 7.83 -4.17
CA GLU A 60 -12.00 7.55 -5.06
C GLU A 60 -12.26 6.04 -5.22
N ALA A 61 -11.20 5.23 -5.32
CA ALA A 61 -11.29 3.78 -5.44
C ALA A 61 -11.97 3.10 -4.25
N LEU A 62 -11.98 3.74 -3.07
CA LEU A 62 -12.63 3.21 -1.87
C LEU A 62 -14.14 3.48 -1.82
N GLY A 63 -14.63 4.38 -2.69
CA GLY A 63 -16.05 4.67 -2.90
C GLY A 63 -16.64 5.72 -1.96
N LYS A 64 -17.90 6.09 -2.19
CA LYS A 64 -18.60 7.23 -1.55
C LYS A 64 -18.81 7.12 -0.02
N GLY A 65 -18.47 5.99 0.60
CA GLY A 65 -18.49 5.77 2.06
C GLY A 65 -17.29 6.35 2.79
N ALA A 66 -16.76 7.49 2.31
CA ALA A 66 -15.48 8.04 2.71
C ALA A 66 -15.40 8.60 4.14
N GLU A 67 -16.51 8.66 4.88
CA GLU A 67 -16.51 9.07 6.29
C GLU A 67 -15.83 8.02 7.20
N ASP A 68 -16.01 6.73 6.93
CA ASP A 68 -15.32 5.65 7.66
C ASP A 68 -14.06 5.13 6.94
N VAL A 69 -13.98 5.33 5.62
CA VAL A 69 -12.99 4.66 4.75
C VAL A 69 -11.97 5.62 4.12
N GLY A 70 -12.27 6.92 4.05
CA GLY A 70 -11.36 7.92 3.47
C GLY A 70 -10.05 8.03 4.26
N GLY A 71 -10.12 7.91 5.59
CA GLY A 71 -8.94 7.81 6.46
C GLY A 71 -8.10 6.57 6.19
N MET A 72 -8.67 5.49 5.65
CA MET A 72 -7.93 4.25 5.41
C MET A 72 -6.87 4.39 4.33
N ALA A 73 -7.14 5.10 3.23
CA ALA A 73 -6.11 5.32 2.21
C ALA A 73 -4.92 6.11 2.78
N SER A 74 -5.22 7.19 3.51
CA SER A 74 -4.23 8.05 4.17
C SER A 74 -3.40 7.26 5.19
N ALA A 75 -4.07 6.53 6.08
CA ALA A 75 -3.44 5.66 7.06
C ALA A 75 -2.58 4.58 6.39
N MET A 76 -3.04 3.94 5.31
CA MET A 76 -2.27 2.91 4.63
C MET A 76 -1.01 3.46 3.95
N PHE A 77 -1.04 4.68 3.42
CA PHE A 77 0.18 5.34 2.94
C PHE A 77 1.15 5.64 4.08
N ALA A 78 0.64 6.15 5.20
CA ALA A 78 1.45 6.38 6.38
C ALA A 78 2.06 5.08 6.91
N GLU A 79 1.29 3.99 7.00
CA GLU A 79 1.73 2.67 7.50
C GLU A 79 2.77 2.01 6.58
N LEU A 80 2.57 2.09 5.27
CA LEU A 80 3.44 1.40 4.31
C LEU A 80 4.65 2.24 3.89
N GLU A 81 4.64 3.56 4.09
CA GLU A 81 5.76 4.47 3.79
C GLU A 81 6.32 4.24 2.38
N PRO A 82 5.51 4.45 1.32
CA PRO A 82 6.02 4.35 -0.04
C PRO A 82 7.18 5.31 -0.25
N THR A 83 8.21 4.86 -0.97
CA THR A 83 9.45 5.60 -1.20
C THR A 83 9.54 6.21 -2.59
N ASP A 84 8.65 5.78 -3.50
CA ASP A 84 8.53 6.30 -4.85
C ASP A 84 7.12 6.16 -5.42
N ALA A 85 6.93 6.69 -6.65
CA ALA A 85 5.67 6.69 -7.36
C ALA A 85 5.08 5.30 -7.63
N ILE A 86 5.92 4.30 -7.94
CA ILE A 86 5.45 2.95 -8.27
C ILE A 86 4.98 2.26 -7.00
N GLU A 87 5.72 2.45 -5.91
CA GLU A 87 5.34 1.95 -4.61
C GLU A 87 4.03 2.58 -4.13
N ALA A 88 3.87 3.90 -4.28
CA ALA A 88 2.64 4.61 -3.95
C ALA A 88 1.42 4.07 -4.72
N MET A 89 1.57 3.87 -6.03
CA MET A 89 0.50 3.29 -6.85
C MET A 89 0.17 1.86 -6.41
N LEU A 90 1.18 1.05 -6.06
CA LEU A 90 0.97 -0.31 -5.58
C LEU A 90 0.25 -0.33 -4.22
N VAL A 91 0.65 0.56 -3.29
CA VAL A 91 -0.03 0.73 -2.00
C VAL A 91 -1.50 1.10 -2.20
N ALA A 92 -1.79 2.08 -3.07
CA ALA A 92 -3.16 2.47 -3.39
C ALA A 92 -4.00 1.27 -3.88
N GLN A 93 -3.45 0.49 -4.81
CA GLN A 93 -4.11 -0.68 -5.37
C GLN A 93 -4.31 -1.80 -4.33
N MET A 94 -3.34 -2.03 -3.45
CA MET A 94 -3.43 -3.01 -2.38
C MET A 94 -4.52 -2.65 -1.37
N THR A 95 -4.61 -1.38 -0.97
CA THR A 95 -5.66 -0.87 -0.09
C THR A 95 -7.04 -1.06 -0.70
N ALA A 96 -7.21 -0.70 -1.98
CA ALA A 96 -8.47 -0.91 -2.71
C ALA A 96 -8.83 -2.40 -2.82
N THR A 97 -7.84 -3.26 -3.08
CA THR A 97 -8.03 -4.72 -3.20
C THR A 97 -8.47 -5.32 -1.86
N HIS A 98 -7.81 -4.94 -0.75
CA HIS A 98 -8.20 -5.35 0.58
C HIS A 98 -9.64 -4.92 0.89
N MET A 99 -9.99 -3.66 0.58
CA MET A 99 -11.31 -3.15 0.86
C MET A 99 -12.42 -3.82 0.04
N ALA A 100 -12.18 -4.08 -1.24
CA ALA A 100 -13.10 -4.85 -2.07
C ALA A 100 -13.29 -6.28 -1.54
N MET A 101 -12.22 -6.91 -1.08
CA MET A 101 -12.26 -8.25 -0.50
C MET A 101 -13.07 -8.27 0.80
N THR A 102 -12.82 -7.33 1.71
CA THR A 102 -13.56 -7.21 2.99
C THR A 102 -15.04 -6.90 2.77
N LYS A 103 -15.38 -6.05 1.80
CA LYS A 103 -16.78 -5.80 1.39
C LYS A 103 -17.44 -7.06 0.84
N ALA A 104 -16.76 -7.81 -0.03
CA ALA A 104 -17.26 -9.07 -0.54
C ALA A 104 -17.48 -10.11 0.58
N ALA A 105 -16.58 -10.16 1.57
CA ALA A 105 -16.74 -10.99 2.77
C ALA A 105 -18.01 -10.61 3.54
N GLY A 106 -18.19 -9.33 3.85
CA GLY A 106 -19.35 -8.82 4.58
C GLY A 106 -20.68 -9.01 3.83
N HIS A 107 -20.68 -8.90 2.50
CA HIS A 107 -21.89 -9.21 1.73
C HIS A 107 -22.22 -10.71 1.75
N MET A 108 -21.19 -11.58 1.81
CA MET A 108 -21.38 -13.03 1.86
C MET A 108 -22.03 -13.51 3.16
N THR A 109 -21.79 -12.85 4.30
CA THR A 109 -22.31 -13.27 5.62
C THR A 109 -23.81 -13.08 5.79
N HIS A 110 -24.41 -12.12 5.09
CA HIS A 110 -25.84 -11.77 5.21
C HIS A 110 -26.68 -12.20 4.01
N GLN A 111 -26.08 -12.86 3.02
CA GLN A 111 -26.75 -13.19 1.77
C GLN A 111 -27.56 -14.49 1.88
N THR A 112 -28.85 -14.42 1.54
CA THR A 112 -29.77 -15.57 1.50
C THR A 112 -29.75 -16.29 0.15
N SER A 113 -29.44 -15.57 -0.94
CA SER A 113 -29.31 -16.16 -2.26
C SER A 113 -27.98 -16.89 -2.44
N LEU A 114 -28.03 -18.21 -2.65
CA LEU A 114 -26.84 -19.04 -2.90
C LEU A 114 -26.01 -18.51 -4.08
N ARG A 115 -26.68 -18.09 -5.17
CA ARG A 115 -26.00 -17.54 -6.37
C ARG A 115 -25.19 -16.29 -6.05
N LEU A 116 -25.74 -15.38 -5.24
CA LEU A 116 -25.03 -14.17 -4.85
C LEU A 116 -23.90 -14.48 -3.88
N ARG A 117 -24.10 -15.43 -2.97
CA ARG A 117 -23.06 -15.92 -2.05
C ARG A 117 -21.86 -16.50 -2.81
N GLU A 118 -22.10 -17.37 -3.79
CA GLU A 118 -21.06 -17.92 -4.68
C GLU A 118 -20.35 -16.84 -5.51
N SER A 119 -21.08 -15.80 -5.95
CA SER A 119 -20.49 -14.67 -6.67
C SER A 119 -19.49 -13.90 -5.79
N HIS A 120 -19.88 -13.59 -4.54
CA HIS A 120 -19.02 -12.93 -3.57
C HIS A 120 -17.82 -13.81 -3.16
N GLU A 121 -18.02 -15.11 -2.98
CA GLU A 121 -16.94 -16.07 -2.73
C GLU A 121 -15.91 -16.07 -3.86
N LYS A 122 -16.36 -16.15 -5.13
CA LYS A 122 -15.47 -16.09 -6.29
C LYS A 122 -14.72 -14.76 -6.36
N ALA A 123 -15.38 -13.64 -6.05
CA ALA A 123 -14.73 -12.34 -5.98
C ALA A 123 -13.65 -12.31 -4.91
N MET A 124 -13.94 -12.79 -3.70
CA MET A 124 -12.97 -12.90 -2.61
C MET A 124 -11.76 -13.74 -2.97
N VAL A 125 -11.95 -14.93 -3.55
CA VAL A 125 -10.83 -15.80 -3.94
C VAL A 125 -9.94 -15.12 -4.99
N ARG A 126 -10.53 -14.42 -5.97
CA ARG A 126 -9.78 -13.69 -6.99
C ARG A 126 -9.00 -12.52 -6.41
N LEU A 127 -9.63 -11.72 -5.54
CA LEU A 127 -8.99 -10.58 -4.87
C LEU A 127 -7.90 -11.05 -3.90
N GLY A 128 -8.10 -12.16 -3.19
CA GLY A 128 -7.08 -12.75 -2.32
C GLY A 128 -5.83 -13.16 -3.09
N ARG A 129 -5.99 -13.81 -4.25
CA ARG A 129 -4.86 -14.14 -5.14
C ARG A 129 -4.15 -12.91 -5.66
N LEU A 130 -4.91 -11.87 -6.04
CA LEU A 130 -4.34 -10.59 -6.46
C LEU A 130 -3.54 -9.93 -5.33
N PHE A 131 -4.07 -9.94 -4.10
CA PHE A 131 -3.39 -9.38 -2.94
C PHE A 131 -2.07 -10.11 -2.65
N THR A 132 -2.04 -11.44 -2.74
CA THR A 132 -0.80 -12.21 -2.63
C THR A 132 0.21 -11.83 -3.72
N TYR A 133 -0.24 -11.67 -4.96
CA TYR A 133 0.63 -11.23 -6.06
C TYR A 133 1.19 -9.82 -5.82
N GLN A 134 0.36 -8.87 -5.36
CA GLN A 134 0.79 -7.51 -5.02
C GLN A 134 1.79 -7.50 -3.87
N MET A 135 1.58 -8.33 -2.83
CA MET A 135 2.53 -8.51 -1.73
C MET A 135 3.89 -9.01 -2.23
N ASP A 136 3.91 -9.99 -3.14
CA ASP A 136 5.15 -10.49 -3.73
C ASP A 136 5.83 -9.46 -4.62
N ALA A 137 5.05 -8.69 -5.38
CA ALA A 137 5.55 -7.58 -6.19
C ALA A 137 6.21 -6.51 -5.31
N LEU A 138 5.56 -6.10 -4.21
CA LEU A 138 6.08 -5.12 -3.26
C LEU A 138 7.39 -5.61 -2.62
N LYS A 139 7.42 -6.86 -2.14
CA LYS A 139 8.62 -7.48 -1.57
C LYS A 139 9.78 -7.49 -2.57
N LYS A 140 9.52 -7.88 -3.82
CA LYS A 140 10.54 -7.91 -4.88
C LYS A 140 11.03 -6.51 -5.24
N TYR A 141 10.13 -5.54 -5.29
CA TYR A 141 10.44 -4.15 -5.59
C TYR A 141 11.36 -3.55 -4.51
N ARG A 142 10.99 -3.68 -3.22
CA ARG A 142 11.81 -3.23 -2.09
C ARG A 142 13.17 -3.93 -2.00
N ARG A 143 13.23 -5.24 -2.31
CA ARG A 143 14.51 -5.99 -2.33
C ARG A 143 15.49 -5.44 -3.37
N LYS A 144 15.00 -5.05 -4.56
CA LYS A 144 15.85 -4.42 -5.58
C LYS A 144 16.35 -3.04 -5.14
N ALA A 145 15.52 -2.27 -4.44
CA ALA A 145 15.95 -0.98 -3.87
C ALA A 145 17.05 -1.14 -2.80
N GLN A 146 17.08 -2.26 -2.08
CA GLN A 146 18.10 -2.55 -1.06
C GLN A 146 19.40 -3.17 -1.60
N GLN A 147 19.50 -3.51 -2.90
CA GLN A 147 20.71 -4.08 -3.47
C GLN A 147 21.79 -2.98 -3.64
N VAL A 148 22.49 -2.67 -2.55
CA VAL A 148 23.64 -1.75 -2.55
C VAL A 148 24.83 -2.46 -3.21
N VAL A 149 25.19 -2.04 -4.43
CA VAL A 149 26.44 -2.47 -5.06
C VAL A 149 27.60 -1.70 -4.42
N ARG A 150 28.31 -2.31 -3.48
CA ARG A 150 29.56 -1.75 -2.92
C ARG A 150 30.69 -1.97 -3.93
N VAL A 151 31.13 -0.89 -4.57
CA VAL A 151 32.29 -0.92 -5.47
C VAL A 151 33.56 -0.86 -4.64
N GLU A 152 34.22 -2.00 -4.49
CA GLU A 152 35.59 -2.07 -3.96
C GLU A 152 36.56 -2.19 -5.14
N ARG A 153 37.56 -1.29 -5.20
CA ARG A 153 38.65 -1.44 -6.16
C ARG A 153 39.54 -2.58 -5.70
N VAL A 154 39.41 -3.74 -6.34
CA VAL A 154 40.34 -4.86 -6.16
C VAL A 154 41.43 -4.74 -7.22
N THR A 155 42.68 -4.52 -6.78
CA THR A 155 43.84 -4.56 -7.67
C THR A 155 44.25 -6.01 -7.87
N VAL A 156 44.12 -6.51 -9.08
CA VAL A 156 44.63 -7.82 -9.47
C VAL A 156 46.07 -7.64 -9.94
N ASN A 157 47.02 -8.17 -9.16
CA ASN A 157 48.44 -8.16 -9.54
C ASN A 157 48.70 -9.15 -10.68
N GLU A 158 49.83 -9.01 -11.40
CA GLU A 158 50.22 -9.94 -12.46
C GLU A 158 50.19 -11.39 -11.96
N GLY A 159 49.42 -12.24 -12.65
CA GLY A 159 49.19 -13.64 -12.28
C GLY A 159 47.97 -13.92 -11.39
N GLY A 160 47.27 -12.90 -10.88
CA GLY A 160 46.01 -13.06 -10.15
C GLY A 160 44.80 -13.25 -11.09
N GLN A 161 43.85 -14.10 -10.70
CA GLN A 161 42.56 -14.24 -11.40
C GLN A 161 41.42 -13.90 -10.44
N ALA A 162 40.54 -12.99 -10.87
CA ALA A 162 39.30 -12.68 -10.16
C ALA A 162 38.12 -13.33 -10.90
N ILE A 163 37.32 -14.11 -10.17
CA ILE A 163 36.10 -14.73 -10.69
C ILE A 163 34.91 -13.83 -10.30
N VAL A 164 34.09 -13.44 -11.28
CA VAL A 164 32.87 -12.65 -11.07
C VAL A 164 31.66 -13.49 -11.48
N GLY A 165 30.79 -13.83 -10.53
CA GLY A 165 29.57 -14.63 -10.76
C GLY A 165 29.08 -15.36 -9.52
N ASP A 166 27.89 -15.98 -9.59
CA ASP A 166 27.35 -16.83 -8.51
C ASP A 166 28.22 -18.08 -8.32
N VAL A 167 28.99 -18.13 -7.22
CA VAL A 167 29.82 -19.29 -6.90
C VAL A 167 28.98 -20.35 -6.18
N VAL A 168 28.41 -21.27 -6.96
CA VAL A 168 27.80 -22.49 -6.41
C VAL A 168 28.92 -23.43 -5.98
N LYS A 169 29.20 -23.52 -4.68
CA LYS A 169 30.07 -24.58 -4.14
C LYS A 169 29.37 -25.93 -4.31
N ALA A 170 29.68 -26.63 -5.39
CA ALA A 170 29.42 -28.07 -5.46
C ALA A 170 30.25 -28.75 -4.37
N GLY A 171 29.58 -29.32 -3.36
CA GLY A 171 30.22 -30.02 -2.25
C GLY A 171 31.11 -31.16 -2.75
N GLY A 172 32.36 -31.13 -2.31
CA GLY A 172 33.32 -32.22 -2.49
C GLY A 172 33.06 -33.35 -1.48
N ARG A 173 33.29 -34.56 -1.96
CA ARG A 173 33.05 -35.88 -1.36
C ARG A 173 33.94 -36.18 -0.16
#